data_AF-A0A3A4RQB4-F1
#
_entry.id   AF-A0A3A4RQB4-F1
#
_cell.length_a   1.000
_cell.length_b   1.000
_cell.length_c   1.000
_cell.angle_alpha   90.00
_cell.angle_beta   90.00
_cell.angle_gamma   90.00
#
_symmetry.space_group_name_H-M   'P 1'
#
loop_
_entity.id
_entity.type
_entity.pdbx_description
1 polymer ?
#
loop_
_entity_poly.entity_id
_entity_poly.type
_entity_poly.pdbx_seq_one_letter_code
_entity_poly.pdbx_strand_id
1 'polypeptide(L)'
;MEKINFNNMSEILPKEQRKIAARSQDAGFAEKLKESIMEVNQRQQDADQAIEKVITGELGIHEGMLKIQEADISLRLLLQVRRKVMDAYTEIMRMQF
;
A
#
# COMPACT_ATOMS: atom_id res chain seq x y z
N MET A 1 -5.10 50.13 21.37
CA MET A 1 -5.58 49.73 20.04
C MET A 1 -4.43 49.98 19.07
N GLU A 2 -3.60 48.97 18.87
CA GLU A 2 -3.76 47.91 17.86
C GLU A 2 -2.98 48.29 16.60
N LYS A 3 -1.91 47.53 16.33
CA LYS A 3 -1.74 46.79 15.07
C LYS A 3 -0.93 45.54 15.39
N ILE A 4 -1.62 44.41 15.60
CA ILE A 4 -0.95 43.11 15.60
C ILE A 4 -0.49 42.87 14.16
N ASN A 5 0.82 42.81 13.99
CA ASN A 5 1.46 42.64 12.69
C ASN A 5 1.48 41.13 12.39
N PHE A 6 0.50 40.65 11.62
CA PHE A 6 0.27 39.23 11.31
C PHE A 6 1.36 38.57 10.45
N ASN A 7 2.42 39.31 10.08
CA ASN A 7 3.48 38.81 9.21
C ASN A 7 4.55 37.97 9.95
N ASN A 8 4.63 38.08 11.28
CA ASN A 8 5.70 37.46 12.08
C ASN A 8 5.30 36.14 12.76
N MET A 9 4.11 35.60 12.48
CA MET A 9 3.68 34.31 13.04
C MET A 9 4.18 33.10 12.25
N SER A 10 4.99 33.32 11.21
CA SER A 10 5.65 32.28 10.40
C SER A 10 7.07 31.93 10.89
N GLU A 11 7.62 32.68 11.85
CA GLU A 11 8.96 32.45 12.44
C GLU A 11 8.95 31.60 13.72
N ILE A 12 7.78 31.23 14.24
CA ILE A 12 7.66 30.47 15.51
C ILE A 12 7.68 28.95 15.33
N LEU A 13 7.91 28.45 14.11
CA LEU A 13 8.01 27.03 13.84
C LEU A 13 9.46 26.64 13.50
N PRO A 14 10.11 25.76 14.29
CA PRO A 14 11.46 25.28 14.02
C PRO A 14 11.56 24.70 12.61
N LYS A 15 12.54 25.17 11.83
CA LYS A 15 12.82 24.72 10.45
C LYS A 15 13.08 23.21 10.36
N GLU A 16 13.43 22.55 11.47
CA GLU A 16 13.59 21.09 11.55
C GLU A 16 12.27 20.32 11.53
N GLN A 17 11.17 20.86 12.06
CA GLN A 17 9.87 20.16 12.04
C GLN A 17 9.23 20.11 10.63
N ARG A 18 9.56 21.07 9.75
CA ARG A 18 9.11 21.03 8.34
C ARG A 18 9.74 19.89 7.54
N LYS A 19 10.98 19.49 7.85
CA LYS A 19 11.64 18.38 7.14
C LYS A 19 11.15 17.01 7.57
N ILE A 20 10.73 16.85 8.83
CA ILE A 20 10.26 15.57 9.36
C ILE A 20 8.83 15.27 8.88
N ALA A 21 7.96 16.29 8.81
CA ALA A 21 6.60 16.12 8.31
C ALA A 21 6.55 15.77 6.80
N ALA A 22 7.38 16.41 5.97
CA ALA A 22 7.42 16.16 4.53
C ALA A 22 8.04 14.81 4.14
N ARG A 23 8.99 14.27 4.92
CA ARG A 23 9.67 12.99 4.61
C ARG A 23 8.89 11.76 5.07
N SER A 24 7.95 11.94 6.01
CA SER A 24 7.17 10.85 6.61
C SER A 24 5.98 10.42 5.75
N GLN A 25 5.39 11.32 4.96
CA GLN A 25 4.19 11.01 4.18
C GLN A 25 4.48 10.25 2.88
N ASP A 26 5.58 10.57 2.18
CA ASP A 26 5.90 9.93 0.89
C ASP A 26 6.42 8.49 1.04
N ALA A 27 7.07 8.14 2.16
CA ALA A 27 7.54 6.79 2.41
C ALA A 27 6.43 5.82 2.87
N GLY A 28 5.37 6.33 3.48
CA GLY A 28 4.35 5.49 4.14
C GLY A 28 3.52 4.67 3.16
N PHE A 29 3.00 5.29 2.10
CA PHE A 29 2.19 4.58 1.11
C PHE A 29 3.02 3.57 0.30
N ALA A 30 4.22 3.96 -0.14
CA ALA A 30 5.10 3.08 -0.91
C ALA A 30 5.53 1.84 -0.10
N GLU A 31 5.87 2.01 1.19
CA GLU A 31 6.20 0.87 2.05
C GLU A 31 4.97 -0.01 2.29
N LYS A 32 3.78 0.57 2.53
CA LYS A 32 2.55 -0.23 2.64
C LYS A 32 2.21 -1.00 1.37
N LEU A 33 2.36 -0.38 0.20
CA LEU A 33 2.15 -1.07 -1.06
C LEU A 33 3.13 -2.24 -1.24
N LYS A 34 4.40 -2.04 -0.88
CA LYS A 34 5.43 -3.08 -0.88
C LYS A 34 5.11 -4.22 0.09
N GLU A 35 4.72 -3.90 1.32
CA GLU A 35 4.25 -4.87 2.32
C GLU A 35 3.07 -5.68 1.77
N SER A 36 2.07 -5.04 1.17
CA SER A 36 0.92 -5.72 0.56
C SER A 36 1.32 -6.63 -0.60
N ILE A 37 2.29 -6.24 -1.43
CA ILE A 37 2.82 -7.11 -2.50
C ILE A 37 3.48 -8.36 -1.89
N MET A 38 4.27 -8.19 -0.84
CA MET A 38 4.90 -9.32 -0.14
C MET A 38 3.86 -10.23 0.50
N GLU A 39 2.81 -9.67 1.08
CA GLU A 39 1.70 -10.43 1.67
C GLU A 39 0.93 -11.24 0.61
N VAL A 40 0.63 -10.64 -0.55
CA VAL A 40 0.02 -11.39 -1.67
C VAL A 40 0.92 -12.54 -2.12
N ASN A 41 2.23 -12.30 -2.23
CA ASN A 41 3.18 -13.35 -2.57
C ASN A 41 3.20 -14.47 -1.52
N GLN A 42 3.15 -14.14 -0.23
CA GLN A 42 3.04 -15.15 0.82
C GLN A 42 1.76 -15.97 0.69
N ARG A 43 0.60 -15.32 0.46
CA ARG A 43 -0.68 -16.00 0.25
C ARG A 43 -0.66 -16.94 -0.96
N GLN A 44 0.04 -16.57 -2.04
CA GLN A 44 0.25 -17.46 -3.19
C GLN A 44 1.06 -18.70 -2.79
N GLN A 45 2.16 -18.53 -2.05
CA GLN A 45 2.96 -19.67 -1.57
C GLN A 45 2.18 -20.57 -0.61
N ASP A 46 1.36 -19.98 0.26
CA ASP A 46 0.49 -20.72 1.18
C ASP A 46 -0.56 -21.53 0.40
N ALA A 47 -1.09 -20.98 -0.69
CA ALA A 47 -2.00 -21.69 -1.58
C ALA A 47 -1.31 -22.85 -2.31
N ASP A 48 -0.09 -22.65 -2.81
CA ASP A 48 0.70 -23.70 -3.47
C ASP A 48 0.98 -24.86 -2.49
N GLN A 49 1.39 -24.55 -1.25
CA GLN A 49 1.58 -25.56 -0.20
C GLN A 49 0.26 -26.25 0.18
N ALA A 50 -0.85 -25.52 0.19
CA ALA A 50 -2.15 -26.08 0.48
C ALA A 50 -2.58 -27.07 -0.61
N ILE A 51 -2.27 -26.80 -1.88
CA ILE A 51 -2.50 -27.74 -2.99
C ILE A 51 -1.73 -29.04 -2.75
N GLU A 52 -0.45 -28.96 -2.40
CA GLU A 52 0.37 -30.14 -2.11
C GLU A 52 -0.23 -30.96 -0.97
N LYS A 53 -0.61 -30.30 0.14
CA LYS A 53 -1.19 -30.98 1.31
C LYS A 53 -2.56 -31.59 1.04
N VAL A 54 -3.35 -30.99 0.14
CA VAL A 54 -4.62 -31.60 -0.30
C VAL A 54 -4.35 -32.87 -1.10
N ILE A 55 -3.35 -32.86 -1.98
CA ILE A 55 -2.98 -34.04 -2.79
C ILE A 55 -2.43 -35.17 -1.91
N THR A 56 -1.64 -34.86 -0.87
CA THR A 56 -1.12 -35.85 0.07
C THR A 56 -2.15 -36.32 1.11
N GLY A 57 -3.32 -35.67 1.17
CA GLY A 57 -4.39 -35.98 2.12
C GLY A 57 -4.16 -35.43 3.54
N GLU A 58 -3.14 -34.58 3.72
CA GLU A 58 -2.83 -33.90 4.98
C GLU A 58 -3.76 -32.71 5.27
N LEU A 59 -4.40 -32.14 4.24
CA LEU A 59 -5.34 -31.03 4.34
C LEU A 59 -6.65 -31.36 3.63
N GLY A 60 -7.79 -30.94 4.20
CA GLY A 60 -9.09 -31.12 3.55
C GLY A 60 -9.21 -30.26 2.28
N ILE A 61 -9.89 -30.79 1.25
CA ILE A 61 -10.11 -30.08 -0.04
C ILE A 61 -10.74 -28.68 0.18
N HIS A 62 -11.69 -28.56 1.10
CA HIS A 62 -12.34 -27.29 1.42
C HIS A 62 -11.36 -26.26 2.00
N GLU A 63 -10.45 -26.69 2.88
CA GLU A 63 -9.44 -25.82 3.48
C GLU A 63 -8.39 -25.38 2.46
N GLY A 64 -7.95 -26.30 1.58
CA GLY A 64 -7.06 -25.94 0.48
C GLY A 64 -7.71 -24.98 -0.50
N MET A 65 -8.99 -25.19 -0.82
CA MET A 65 -9.75 -24.29 -1.69
C MET A 65 -9.92 -22.89 -1.08
N LEU A 66 -10.10 -22.79 0.23
CA LEU A 66 -10.09 -21.50 0.94
C LEU A 66 -8.77 -20.75 0.75
N LYS A 67 -7.63 -21.43 0.91
CA LYS A 67 -6.31 -20.81 0.73
C LYS A 67 -6.08 -20.31 -0.70
N ILE A 68 -6.49 -21.10 -1.69
CA ILE A 68 -6.45 -20.71 -3.10
C ILE A 68 -7.32 -19.47 -3.35
N GLN A 69 -8.53 -19.42 -2.78
CA GLN A 69 -9.43 -18.28 -2.93
C GLN A 69 -8.89 -17.02 -2.25
N GLU A 70 -8.32 -17.14 -1.05
CA GLU A 70 -7.65 -16.04 -0.35
C GLU A 70 -6.55 -15.44 -1.23
N ALA A 71 -5.70 -16.28 -1.84
CA ALA A 71 -4.64 -15.85 -2.73
C ALA A 71 -5.17 -15.14 -3.99
N ASP A 72 -6.16 -15.73 -4.68
CA ASP A 72 -6.76 -15.17 -5.90
C ASP A 72 -7.42 -13.80 -5.64
N ILE A 73 -8.24 -13.69 -4.59
CA ILE A 73 -8.92 -12.42 -4.24
C ILE A 73 -7.88 -11.35 -3.90
N SER A 74 -6.84 -11.70 -3.15
CA SER A 74 -5.77 -10.78 -2.77
C SER A 74 -5.00 -10.27 -3.99
N LEU A 75 -4.68 -11.15 -4.93
CA LEU A 75 -4.03 -10.79 -6.18
C LEU A 75 -4.91 -9.87 -7.03
N ARG A 76 -6.19 -10.19 -7.18
CA ARG A 76 -7.15 -9.33 -7.91
C ARG A 76 -7.20 -7.92 -7.31
N LEU A 77 -7.24 -7.82 -5.99
CA LEU A 77 -7.22 -6.53 -5.30
C LEU A 77 -5.94 -5.77 -5.60
N LEU A 78 -4.77 -6.41 -5.50
CA LEU A 78 -3.48 -5.79 -5.80
C LEU A 78 -3.41 -5.27 -7.24
N LEU A 79 -3.92 -6.03 -8.22
CA LEU A 79 -3.96 -5.61 -9.62
C LEU A 79 -4.85 -4.38 -9.82
N GLN A 80 -5.96 -4.26 -9.09
CA GLN A 80 -6.81 -3.07 -9.12
C GLN A 80 -6.07 -1.86 -8.54
N VAL A 81 -5.39 -2.02 -7.40
CA VAL A 81 -4.58 -0.95 -6.80
C VAL A 81 -3.47 -0.52 -7.75
N ARG A 82 -2.72 -1.46 -8.31
CA ARG A 82 -1.68 -1.19 -9.33
C ARG A 82 -2.23 -0.35 -10.47
N ARG A 83 -3.41 -0.70 -11.00
CA ARG A 83 -4.05 0.04 -12.08
C ARG A 83 -4.33 1.49 -11.65
N LYS A 84 -4.94 1.69 -10.49
CA LYS A 84 -5.25 3.02 -9.96
C LYS A 84 -4.00 3.88 -9.72
N VAL A 85 -2.91 3.28 -9.24
CA VAL A 85 -1.64 4.00 -9.08
C VAL A 85 -1.08 4.45 -10.43
N MET A 86 -1.13 3.59 -11.44
CA MET A 86 -0.68 3.94 -12.81
C MET A 86 -1.57 5.00 -13.46
N ASP A 87 -2.88 4.92 -13.24
CA ASP A 87 -3.85 5.92 -13.71
C ASP A 87 -3.55 7.28 -13.07
N ALA A 88 -3.35 7.33 -11.75
CA ALA A 88 -3.02 8.55 -11.02
C ALA A 88 -1.69 9.16 -11.50
N TYR A 89 -0.66 8.33 -11.72
CA TYR A 89 0.60 8.79 -12.30
C TYR A 89 0.38 9.40 -13.69
N THR A 90 -0.38 8.73 -14.54
CA THR A 90 -0.70 9.21 -15.90
C THR A 90 -1.49 10.52 -15.87
N GLU A 91 -2.43 10.67 -14.94
CA GLU A 91 -3.23 11.88 -14.80
C GLU A 91 -2.38 13.09 -14.38
N ILE A 92 -1.48 12.92 -13.40
CA ILE A 92 -0.54 13.97 -13.00
C ILE A 92 0.33 14.42 -14.18
N MET A 93 0.78 13.46 -15.01
CA MET A 93 1.56 13.76 -16.22
C MET A 93 0.75 14.51 -17.28
N ARG A 94 -0.57 14.30 -17.34
CA ARG A 94 -1.47 14.98 -18.31
C ARG A 94 -1.87 16.39 -17.87
N MET A 95 -1.86 16.69 -16.58
CA MET A 95 -2.15 18.03 -16.06
C MET A 95 -1.01 19.03 -16.31
N GLN A 96 0.20 18.58 -16.67
CA GLN A 96 1.34 19.45 -16.99
C GLN A 96 1.36 19.84 -18.48
N PHE A 97 0.33 20.54 -18.96
CA PHE A 97 0.35 21.30 -20.21
C PHE A 97 -0.52 22.56 -20.11
#